data_AF-A0A8H6YGU8-F1
#
_entry.id   AF-A0A8H6YGU8-F1
#
_cell.length_a   1.000
_cell.length_b   1.000
_cell.length_c   1.000
_cell.angle_alpha   90.00
_cell.angle_beta   90.00
_cell.angle_gamma   90.00
#
_symmetry.space_group_name_H-M   'P 1'
#
loop_
_entity.id
_entity.type
_entity.pdbx_description
1 polymer ?
#
loop_
_entity_poly.entity_id
_entity_poly.type
_entity_poly.pdbx_seq_one_letter_code
_entity_poly.pdbx_strand_id
1 'polypeptide(L)'
;MDQKLYMPEILDRIFAYFGPVHPLFSPAPGTLASLARTCRTFQDSALNALWAAQTSLLPALGCFPDDLWEPSTDPEKLSFVEFRRPLVPADWERPLFYWDRIKSFEISSFDPNRSSPAVLETLRICCPTSHLFPNLRKIAWLDAERTHSPLLAVFLSPRVYSIVLYPGESLMQLSGARHGPLFLATLLDLLSSLERLESLHIRSADAAIFDHISARASFKSFIVNEPWELDFMADHDSVPRLTALEVLSLWSTTQDACTTIVGSVAHRGLREINLRFESVFPDAQATHRLYSAIDPNGSYHTLTTLHIEDEAINSGAQIPPDDEFDSYIVRGETLTILFLFTNLTHINLEPFHGFDLDDALVARMACSWSRVEELKLAFSMDWHIDGEVRPARTTLVGIHAIAKHSLNLRTLKLYFDATTIPVIERMAIQTNPRHFYVFCSPITSPTAVAEFLSNVFPRLSFLHPSCCDDFDNRPQGSAMRHWKRVEKIIGDRDKLVKDRLGAA
;
A
#
# COMPACT_ATOMS: atom_id res chain seq x y z
N MET A 1 -24.80 21.92 36.24
CA MET A 1 -24.02 20.77 35.75
C MET A 1 -25.07 19.72 35.41
N ASP A 2 -25.37 19.30 34.18
CA ASP A 2 -24.56 19.19 32.97
C ASP A 2 -25.43 19.17 31.70
N GLN A 3 -25.47 20.29 30.97
CA GLN A 3 -26.05 20.35 29.61
C GLN A 3 -24.98 20.33 28.51
N LYS A 4 -23.69 20.20 28.87
CA LYS A 4 -22.57 20.28 27.92
C LYS A 4 -22.23 18.97 27.19
N LEU A 5 -22.81 17.83 27.60
CA LEU A 5 -22.70 16.53 26.92
C LEU A 5 -23.84 16.26 25.92
N TYR A 6 -24.77 17.20 25.74
CA TYR A 6 -25.98 17.06 24.90
C TYR A 6 -25.78 17.41 23.42
N MET A 7 -24.56 17.33 22.90
CA MET A 7 -24.33 17.43 21.45
C MET A 7 -24.16 16.01 20.89
N PRO A 8 -25.11 15.50 20.10
CA PRO A 8 -25.00 14.22 19.40
C PRO A 8 -23.66 14.08 18.65
N GLU A 9 -23.11 15.19 18.16
CA GLU A 9 -21.83 15.26 17.45
C GLU A 9 -20.64 14.87 18.34
N ILE A 10 -20.69 15.18 19.65
CA ILE A 10 -19.67 14.77 20.61
C ILE A 10 -19.79 13.28 20.89
N LEU A 11 -21.01 12.77 21.12
CA LEU A 11 -21.25 11.35 21.35
C LEU A 11 -20.86 10.50 20.14
N ASP A 12 -21.18 10.95 18.93
CA ASP A 12 -20.79 10.30 17.68
C ASP A 12 -19.26 10.23 17.56
N ARG A 13 -18.53 11.29 17.91
CA ARG A 13 -17.05 11.29 17.90
C ARG A 13 -16.47 10.35 18.97
N ILE A 14 -17.05 10.33 20.17
CA ILE A 14 -16.62 9.44 21.26
C ILE A 14 -16.82 7.98 20.84
N PHE A 15 -18.01 7.62 20.34
CA PHE A 15 -18.28 6.24 19.96
C PHE A 15 -17.59 5.81 18.67
N ALA A 16 -17.31 6.73 17.75
CA ALA A 16 -16.45 6.46 16.59
C ALA A 16 -15.03 6.02 17.00
N TYR A 17 -14.51 6.51 18.14
CA TYR A 17 -13.23 6.04 18.69
C TYR A 17 -13.26 4.56 19.11
N PHE A 18 -14.44 4.06 19.49
CA PHE A 18 -14.68 2.66 19.82
C PHE A 18 -15.21 1.85 18.61
N GLY A 19 -15.31 2.47 17.43
CA GLY A 19 -15.66 1.79 16.19
C GLY A 19 -14.44 1.16 15.51
N PRO A 20 -14.66 0.34 14.48
CA PRO A 20 -13.56 -0.27 13.73
C PRO A 20 -12.77 0.82 12.96
N VAL A 21 -11.51 1.02 13.37
CA VAL A 21 -10.54 1.91 12.70
C VAL A 21 -9.78 1.17 11.59
N HIS A 22 -9.70 -0.16 11.68
CA HIS A 22 -9.08 -1.08 10.70
C HIS A 22 -9.62 -2.51 10.92
N PRO A 23 -9.86 -3.33 9.87
CA PRO A 23 -10.45 -4.68 10.00
C PRO A 23 -9.68 -5.63 10.92
N LEU A 24 -8.38 -5.41 11.11
CA LEU A 24 -7.50 -6.27 11.91
C LEU A 24 -7.32 -5.85 13.37
N PHE A 25 -7.75 -4.64 13.76
CA PHE A 25 -7.59 -4.13 15.13
C PHE A 25 -8.78 -3.23 15.50
N SER A 26 -9.96 -3.84 15.67
CA SER A 26 -11.12 -3.13 16.21
C SER A 26 -11.24 -3.36 17.72
N PRO A 27 -11.55 -2.34 18.54
CA PRO A 27 -12.10 -2.57 19.87
C PRO A 27 -13.36 -3.44 19.79
N ALA A 28 -13.58 -4.25 20.83
CA ALA A 28 -14.56 -5.32 20.83
C ALA A 28 -16.00 -4.77 20.57
N PRO A 29 -16.73 -5.32 19.58
CA PRO A 29 -18.14 -4.98 19.28
C PRO A 29 -19.06 -4.99 20.52
N GLY A 30 -18.71 -5.82 21.51
CA GLY A 30 -19.41 -5.92 22.78
C GLY A 30 -19.45 -4.62 23.60
N THR A 31 -18.44 -3.75 23.47
CA THR A 31 -18.40 -2.45 24.18
C THR A 31 -19.46 -1.50 23.65
N LEU A 32 -19.51 -1.32 22.32
CA LEU A 32 -20.53 -0.48 21.67
C LEU A 32 -21.94 -1.04 21.84
N ALA A 33 -22.12 -2.36 21.77
CA ALA A 33 -23.41 -3.00 22.05
C ALA A 33 -23.86 -2.77 23.50
N SER A 34 -22.92 -2.79 24.46
CA SER A 34 -23.22 -2.50 25.86
C SER A 34 -23.59 -1.02 26.05
N LEU A 35 -22.82 -0.10 25.47
CA LEU A 35 -23.09 1.34 25.50
C LEU A 35 -24.46 1.67 24.91
N ALA A 36 -24.83 1.05 23.79
CA ALA A 36 -26.14 1.22 23.17
C ALA A 36 -27.31 0.83 24.10
N ARG A 37 -27.10 -0.12 25.02
CA ARG A 37 -28.11 -0.60 25.97
C ARG A 37 -28.11 0.16 27.30
N THR A 38 -27.15 1.05 27.55
CA THR A 38 -27.05 1.76 28.85
C THR A 38 -28.15 2.80 29.04
N CYS A 39 -28.39 3.66 28.04
CA CYS A 39 -29.41 4.70 28.10
C CYS A 39 -29.85 5.12 26.70
N ARG A 40 -31.07 5.68 26.58
CA ARG A 40 -31.63 6.14 25.30
C ARG A 40 -30.79 7.20 24.61
N THR A 41 -30.09 8.04 25.38
CA THR A 41 -29.20 9.07 24.85
C THR A 41 -28.00 8.50 24.10
N PHE A 42 -27.48 7.35 24.55
CA PHE A 42 -26.32 6.71 23.92
C PHE A 42 -26.72 5.75 22.80
N GLN A 43 -27.96 5.26 22.83
CA GLN A 43 -28.45 4.21 21.96
C GLN A 43 -28.16 4.49 20.49
N ASP A 44 -28.59 5.62 19.94
CA ASP A 44 -28.43 5.89 18.51
C ASP A 44 -26.97 6.08 18.09
N SER A 45 -26.20 6.88 18.82
CA SER A 45 -24.78 7.12 18.49
C SER A 45 -23.93 5.87 18.65
N ALA A 46 -24.18 5.04 19.66
CA ALA A 46 -23.46 3.78 19.86
C ALA A 46 -23.87 2.73 18.81
N LEU A 47 -25.15 2.64 18.43
CA LEU A 47 -25.60 1.78 17.33
C LEU A 47 -25.06 2.25 15.98
N ASN A 48 -24.99 3.57 15.74
CA ASN A 48 -24.36 4.13 14.55
C ASN A 48 -22.90 3.71 14.44
N ALA A 49 -22.15 3.74 15.53
CA ALA A 49 -20.76 3.29 15.55
C ALA A 49 -20.64 1.76 15.39
N LEU A 50 -21.51 1.00 16.06
CA LEU A 50 -21.49 -0.47 16.03
C LEU A 50 -21.75 -1.02 14.63
N TRP A 51 -22.73 -0.43 13.94
CA TRP A 51 -23.19 -0.89 12.62
C TRP A 51 -22.48 -0.17 11.46
N ALA A 52 -21.65 0.84 11.72
CA ALA A 52 -21.01 1.67 10.68
C ALA A 52 -20.22 0.86 9.65
N ALA A 53 -19.47 -0.16 10.09
CA ALA A 53 -18.71 -1.04 9.23
C ALA A 53 -19.00 -2.49 9.57
N GLN A 54 -19.35 -3.30 8.58
CA GLN A 54 -19.60 -4.73 8.74
C GLN A 54 -18.72 -5.53 7.77
N THR A 55 -18.20 -6.67 8.22
CA THR A 55 -17.35 -7.58 7.43
C THR A 55 -18.02 -8.92 7.12
N SER A 56 -19.30 -9.05 7.52
CA SER A 56 -20.12 -10.22 7.28
C SER A 56 -21.57 -9.77 7.13
N LEU A 57 -22.35 -10.46 6.30
CA LEU A 57 -23.79 -10.25 6.22
C LEU A 57 -24.52 -10.90 7.40
N LEU A 58 -23.88 -11.80 8.15
CA LEU A 58 -24.53 -12.56 9.22
C LEU A 58 -25.18 -11.67 10.31
N PRO A 59 -24.54 -10.60 10.84
CA PRO A 59 -25.21 -9.71 11.79
C PRO A 59 -26.46 -9.06 11.19
N ALA A 60 -26.38 -8.68 9.91
CA ALA A 60 -27.49 -8.11 9.16
C ALA A 60 -28.62 -9.13 8.95
N LEU A 61 -28.28 -10.40 8.70
CA LEU A 61 -29.23 -11.51 8.61
C LEU A 61 -29.88 -11.83 9.97
N GLY A 62 -29.12 -11.75 11.06
CA GLY A 62 -29.62 -11.91 12.43
C GLY A 62 -30.60 -10.83 12.88
N CYS A 63 -30.87 -9.81 12.05
CA CYS A 63 -31.96 -8.88 12.26
C CYS A 63 -33.31 -9.41 11.76
N PHE A 64 -33.31 -10.39 10.86
CA PHE A 64 -34.52 -11.08 10.43
C PHE A 64 -35.03 -12.04 11.53
N PRO A 65 -36.29 -12.47 11.46
CA PRO A 65 -36.84 -13.50 12.36
C PRO A 65 -36.04 -14.81 12.34
N ASP A 66 -35.92 -15.45 13.51
CA ASP A 66 -35.13 -16.69 13.69
C ASP A 66 -35.67 -17.88 12.88
N ASP A 67 -36.92 -17.83 12.44
CA ASP A 67 -37.53 -18.87 11.60
C ASP A 67 -37.21 -18.70 10.10
N LEU A 68 -36.67 -17.54 9.69
CA LEU A 68 -36.44 -17.22 8.29
C LEU A 68 -35.18 -17.89 7.73
N TRP A 69 -34.11 -18.00 8.51
CA TRP A 69 -32.80 -18.39 8.00
C TRP A 69 -32.13 -19.46 8.86
N GLU A 70 -31.30 -20.29 8.23
CA GLU A 70 -30.49 -21.28 8.91
C GLU A 70 -29.13 -21.48 8.23
N PRO A 71 -28.10 -21.94 8.96
CA PRO A 71 -26.89 -22.48 8.34
C PRO A 71 -27.25 -23.67 7.44
N SER A 72 -26.66 -23.71 6.24
CA SER A 72 -26.85 -24.81 5.30
C SER A 72 -26.35 -26.12 5.91
N THR A 73 -27.11 -27.19 5.68
CA THR A 73 -26.76 -28.55 6.14
C THR A 73 -26.01 -29.37 5.08
N ASP A 74 -25.86 -28.81 3.88
CA ASP A 74 -25.13 -29.42 2.77
C ASP A 74 -23.62 -29.41 3.08
N PRO A 75 -22.94 -30.57 3.11
CA PRO A 75 -21.50 -30.68 3.37
C PRO A 75 -20.63 -29.80 2.47
N GLU A 76 -21.07 -29.50 1.24
CA GLU A 76 -20.36 -28.64 0.29
C GLU A 76 -20.64 -27.15 0.51
N LYS A 77 -21.63 -26.81 1.35
CA LYS A 77 -22.09 -25.44 1.61
C LYS A 77 -22.22 -25.10 3.09
N LEU A 78 -21.54 -25.81 3.98
CA LEU A 78 -21.64 -25.59 5.44
C LEU A 78 -21.34 -24.16 5.89
N SER A 79 -20.65 -23.37 5.07
CA SER A 79 -20.39 -21.95 5.31
C SER A 79 -21.51 -21.03 4.84
N PHE A 80 -22.57 -21.53 4.19
CA PHE A 80 -23.65 -20.72 3.64
C PHE A 80 -24.86 -20.63 4.55
N VAL A 81 -25.57 -19.50 4.49
CA VAL A 81 -26.92 -19.33 5.06
C VAL A 81 -27.97 -19.44 3.96
N GLU A 82 -29.11 -20.06 4.29
CA GLU A 82 -30.27 -20.27 3.40
C GLU A 82 -31.56 -19.76 4.04
N PHE A 83 -32.53 -19.38 3.20
CA PHE A 83 -33.88 -19.00 3.65
C PHE A 83 -34.83 -20.20 3.65
N ARG A 84 -35.52 -20.41 4.78
CA ARG A 84 -36.49 -21.50 4.99
C ARG A 84 -37.87 -21.21 4.41
N ARG A 85 -38.20 -19.93 4.26
CA ARG A 85 -39.49 -19.47 3.74
C ARG A 85 -39.33 -18.18 2.92
N PRO A 86 -40.31 -17.84 2.07
CA PRO A 86 -40.35 -16.54 1.41
C PRO A 86 -40.39 -15.38 2.42
N LEU A 87 -39.73 -14.27 2.05
CA LEU A 87 -39.79 -13.00 2.78
C LEU A 87 -41.20 -12.40 2.70
N VAL A 88 -41.69 -11.88 3.82
CA VAL A 88 -42.90 -11.05 3.89
C VAL A 88 -42.54 -9.62 4.32
N PRO A 89 -43.38 -8.60 4.02
CA PRO A 89 -43.05 -7.21 4.34
C PRO A 89 -42.68 -6.95 5.81
N ALA A 90 -43.30 -7.66 6.75
CA ALA A 90 -43.02 -7.53 8.19
C ALA A 90 -41.60 -7.99 8.58
N ASP A 91 -40.97 -8.88 7.79
CA ASP A 91 -39.62 -9.37 8.08
C ASP A 91 -38.57 -8.25 7.98
N TRP A 92 -38.89 -7.15 7.29
CA TRP A 92 -37.98 -6.02 7.04
C TRP A 92 -37.96 -4.95 8.13
N GLU A 93 -38.89 -4.97 9.09
CA GLU A 93 -38.99 -3.91 10.13
C GLU A 93 -37.68 -3.72 10.91
N ARG A 94 -37.10 -4.82 11.38
CA ARG A 94 -35.87 -4.79 12.18
C ARG A 94 -34.60 -4.62 11.31
N PRO A 95 -34.44 -5.30 10.16
CA PRO A 95 -33.34 -5.05 9.23
C PRO A 95 -33.22 -3.58 8.85
N LEU A 96 -34.29 -2.93 8.41
CA LEU A 96 -34.26 -1.53 7.96
C LEU A 96 -33.79 -0.57 9.06
N PHE A 97 -34.11 -0.84 10.33
CA PHE A 97 -33.66 -0.03 11.46
C PHE A 97 -32.13 -0.02 11.65
N TYR A 98 -31.45 -1.13 11.32
CA TYR A 98 -30.00 -1.26 11.46
C TYR A 98 -29.23 -1.03 10.16
N TRP A 99 -29.79 -1.46 9.03
CA TRP A 99 -29.12 -1.48 7.73
C TRP A 99 -28.82 -0.07 7.21
N ASP A 100 -29.66 0.91 7.53
CA ASP A 100 -29.43 2.33 7.25
C ASP A 100 -28.15 2.88 7.90
N ARG A 101 -27.62 2.22 8.94
CA ARG A 101 -26.42 2.67 9.66
C ARG A 101 -25.13 2.15 9.03
N ILE A 102 -25.23 1.18 8.12
CA ILE A 102 -24.09 0.58 7.42
C ILE A 102 -23.54 1.57 6.39
N LYS A 103 -22.27 1.96 6.58
CA LYS A 103 -21.53 2.90 5.74
C LYS A 103 -20.36 2.24 5.03
N SER A 104 -19.83 1.16 5.58
CA SER A 104 -18.76 0.35 5.00
C SER A 104 -19.16 -1.11 5.05
N PHE A 105 -19.00 -1.83 3.94
CA PHE A 105 -19.28 -3.25 3.88
C PHE A 105 -18.12 -3.99 3.23
N GLU A 106 -17.61 -5.01 3.90
CA GLU A 106 -16.59 -5.90 3.39
C GLU A 106 -17.17 -7.29 3.19
N ILE A 107 -16.99 -7.84 1.99
CA ILE A 107 -17.36 -9.19 1.63
C ILE A 107 -16.06 -9.97 1.50
N SER A 108 -15.88 -11.01 2.31
CA SER A 108 -14.68 -11.81 2.30
C SER A 108 -15.01 -13.28 2.13
N SER A 109 -14.22 -13.98 1.32
CA SER A 109 -14.26 -15.44 1.25
C SER A 109 -13.82 -16.10 2.57
N PHE A 110 -13.12 -15.38 3.44
CA PHE A 110 -12.79 -15.90 4.77
C PHE A 110 -13.96 -15.81 5.75
N ASP A 111 -15.11 -15.24 5.36
CA ASP A 111 -16.31 -15.29 6.20
C ASP A 111 -16.76 -16.75 6.36
N PRO A 112 -16.76 -17.30 7.59
CA PRO A 112 -17.25 -18.65 7.84
C PRO A 112 -18.77 -18.76 7.63
N ASN A 113 -19.51 -17.65 7.52
CA ASN A 113 -20.96 -17.58 7.39
C ASN A 113 -21.39 -16.78 6.15
N ARG A 114 -20.91 -17.20 4.99
CA ARG A 114 -21.27 -16.62 3.68
C ARG A 114 -22.77 -16.68 3.44
N SER A 115 -23.27 -15.75 2.63
CA SER A 115 -24.66 -15.80 2.14
C SER A 115 -24.68 -16.48 0.77
N SER A 116 -25.63 -17.40 0.55
CA SER A 116 -25.75 -18.05 -0.74
C SER A 116 -26.15 -17.02 -1.83
N PRO A 117 -25.74 -17.21 -3.10
CA PRO A 117 -26.19 -16.36 -4.20
C PRO A 117 -27.71 -16.22 -4.27
N ALA A 118 -28.44 -17.29 -3.95
CA ALA A 118 -29.90 -17.30 -3.89
C ALA A 118 -30.47 -16.39 -2.78
N VAL A 119 -29.85 -16.37 -1.59
CA VAL A 119 -30.23 -15.44 -0.52
C VAL A 119 -29.99 -14.00 -0.94
N LEU A 120 -28.85 -13.69 -1.54
CA LEU A 120 -28.54 -12.33 -2.01
C LEU A 120 -29.49 -11.85 -3.11
N GLU A 121 -29.83 -12.73 -4.05
CA GLU A 121 -30.82 -12.43 -5.10
C GLU A 121 -32.23 -12.23 -4.51
N THR A 122 -32.62 -13.06 -3.54
CA THR A 122 -33.91 -12.93 -2.85
C THR A 122 -33.97 -11.61 -2.08
N LEU A 123 -32.89 -11.24 -1.39
CA LEU A 123 -32.77 -9.95 -0.71
C LEU A 123 -32.90 -8.79 -1.70
N ARG A 124 -32.24 -8.86 -2.86
CA ARG A 124 -32.34 -7.85 -3.93
C ARG A 124 -33.78 -7.65 -4.40
N ILE A 125 -34.48 -8.75 -4.67
CA ILE A 125 -35.85 -8.71 -5.23
C ILE A 125 -36.87 -8.26 -4.18
N CYS A 126 -36.75 -8.73 -2.94
CA CYS A 126 -37.72 -8.48 -1.89
C CYS A 126 -37.44 -7.21 -1.09
N CYS A 127 -36.31 -6.52 -1.33
CA CYS A 127 -35.96 -5.32 -0.59
C CYS A 127 -37.02 -4.23 -0.80
N PRO A 128 -37.60 -3.67 0.28
CA PRO A 128 -38.56 -2.59 0.18
C PRO A 128 -37.89 -1.25 -0.18
N THR A 129 -36.57 -1.16 -0.09
CA THR A 129 -35.76 0.00 -0.49
C THR A 129 -35.04 -0.28 -1.81
N SER A 130 -34.58 0.78 -2.50
CA SER A 130 -33.89 0.64 -3.78
C SER A 130 -32.51 -0.03 -3.66
N HIS A 131 -31.91 -0.02 -2.47
CA HIS A 131 -30.63 -0.66 -2.14
C HIS A 131 -30.71 -1.27 -0.74
N LEU A 132 -30.00 -2.37 -0.49
CA LEU A 132 -29.95 -2.98 0.86
C LEU A 132 -29.33 -2.02 1.88
N PHE A 133 -28.28 -1.30 1.49
CA PHE A 133 -27.55 -0.37 2.35
C PHE A 133 -27.59 1.04 1.74
N PRO A 134 -28.66 1.82 1.95
CA PRO A 134 -28.85 3.12 1.27
C PRO A 134 -27.75 4.14 1.61
N ASN A 135 -27.13 4.02 2.78
CA ASN A 135 -26.06 4.90 3.26
C ASN A 135 -24.64 4.34 3.05
N LEU A 136 -24.50 3.27 2.25
CA LEU A 136 -23.20 2.70 1.94
C LEU A 136 -22.32 3.72 1.21
N ARG A 137 -21.06 3.80 1.64
CA ARG A 137 -20.05 4.75 1.18
C ARG A 137 -18.81 4.04 0.67
N LYS A 138 -18.43 2.95 1.34
CA LYS A 138 -17.28 2.12 1.00
C LYS A 138 -17.73 0.68 0.84
N ILE A 139 -17.25 0.03 -0.21
CA ILE A 139 -17.43 -1.41 -0.41
C ILE A 139 -16.07 -2.03 -0.67
N ALA A 140 -15.76 -3.09 0.07
CA ALA A 140 -14.62 -3.94 -0.17
C ALA A 140 -15.13 -5.34 -0.51
N TRP A 141 -14.69 -5.88 -1.65
CA TRP A 141 -15.06 -7.21 -2.09
C TRP A 141 -13.79 -8.02 -2.29
N LEU A 142 -13.50 -8.87 -1.33
CA LEU A 142 -12.42 -9.83 -1.36
C LEU A 142 -13.00 -11.13 -1.92
N ASP A 143 -12.57 -11.54 -3.11
CA ASP A 143 -13.09 -12.67 -3.91
C ASP A 143 -14.21 -12.33 -4.91
N ALA A 144 -14.10 -11.17 -5.58
CA ALA A 144 -15.06 -10.73 -6.60
C ALA A 144 -15.14 -11.66 -7.82
N GLU A 145 -14.11 -12.50 -8.03
CA GLU A 145 -13.99 -13.38 -9.19
C GLU A 145 -14.81 -14.67 -9.07
N ARG A 146 -15.06 -15.16 -7.84
CA ARG A 146 -15.90 -16.36 -7.61
C ARG A 146 -17.37 -16.02 -7.45
N THR A 147 -17.68 -14.79 -7.08
CA THR A 147 -19.05 -14.34 -6.84
C THR A 147 -19.61 -13.65 -8.08
N HIS A 148 -20.74 -14.13 -8.56
CA HIS A 148 -21.44 -13.56 -9.73
C HIS A 148 -21.50 -12.03 -9.69
N SER A 149 -20.96 -11.35 -10.72
CA SER A 149 -20.93 -9.89 -10.86
C SER A 149 -22.28 -9.15 -10.70
N PRO A 150 -23.47 -9.74 -10.98
CA PRO A 150 -24.76 -9.07 -10.71
C PRO A 150 -25.06 -8.86 -9.23
N LEU A 151 -24.41 -9.62 -8.33
CA LEU A 151 -24.62 -9.51 -6.88
C LEU A 151 -23.93 -8.26 -6.31
N LEU A 152 -22.90 -7.74 -6.98
CA LEU A 152 -22.29 -6.45 -6.64
C LEU A 152 -23.32 -5.32 -6.71
N ALA A 153 -24.15 -5.30 -7.76
CA ALA A 153 -25.15 -4.27 -7.97
C ALA A 153 -26.13 -4.12 -6.77
N VAL A 154 -26.35 -5.20 -6.01
CA VAL A 154 -27.24 -5.22 -4.84
C VAL A 154 -26.78 -4.27 -3.73
N PHE A 155 -25.46 -4.15 -3.58
CA PHE A 155 -24.85 -3.36 -2.51
C PHE A 155 -24.47 -1.95 -2.97
N LEU A 156 -24.46 -1.67 -4.27
CA LEU A 156 -23.98 -0.41 -4.83
C LEU A 156 -25.05 0.68 -4.75
N SER A 157 -25.07 1.36 -3.61
CA SER A 157 -25.79 2.63 -3.43
C SER A 157 -25.11 3.75 -4.25
N PRO A 158 -25.87 4.71 -4.82
CA PRO A 158 -25.31 5.90 -5.48
C PRO A 158 -24.48 6.81 -4.55
N ARG A 159 -24.45 6.52 -3.24
CA ARG A 159 -23.60 7.21 -2.26
C ARG A 159 -22.20 6.61 -2.11
N VAL A 160 -21.92 5.48 -2.78
CA VAL A 160 -20.60 4.84 -2.76
C VAL A 160 -19.58 5.75 -3.44
N TYR A 161 -18.50 6.04 -2.73
CA TYR A 161 -17.37 6.82 -3.25
C TYR A 161 -16.05 6.04 -3.27
N SER A 162 -15.98 4.88 -2.62
CA SER A 162 -14.78 4.04 -2.59
C SER A 162 -15.14 2.59 -2.81
N ILE A 163 -14.51 1.99 -3.81
CA ILE A 163 -14.67 0.58 -4.16
C ILE A 163 -13.30 -0.08 -4.11
N VAL A 164 -13.25 -1.24 -3.47
CA VAL A 164 -12.06 -2.07 -3.40
C VAL A 164 -12.44 -3.48 -3.85
N LEU A 165 -11.86 -3.96 -4.94
CA LEU A 165 -12.10 -5.30 -5.50
C LEU A 165 -10.79 -6.08 -5.48
N TYR A 166 -10.69 -7.07 -4.59
CA TYR A 166 -9.58 -8.00 -4.53
C TYR A 166 -9.99 -9.38 -5.07
N PRO A 167 -9.07 -10.11 -5.72
CA PRO A 167 -9.28 -11.53 -6.00
C PRO A 167 -9.27 -12.34 -4.70
N GLY A 168 -9.92 -13.49 -4.70
CA GLY A 168 -9.84 -14.43 -3.58
C GLY A 168 -8.49 -15.13 -3.57
N GLU A 169 -7.90 -15.36 -2.39
CA GLU A 169 -6.55 -15.94 -2.23
C GLU A 169 -6.37 -17.29 -2.95
N SER A 170 -7.44 -18.05 -3.21
CA SER A 170 -7.35 -19.32 -3.95
C SER A 170 -6.91 -19.17 -5.41
N LEU A 171 -6.86 -17.95 -5.97
CA LEU A 171 -6.30 -17.66 -7.29
C LEU A 171 -4.89 -17.05 -7.25
N MET A 172 -4.35 -16.76 -6.07
CA MET A 172 -2.93 -16.38 -5.91
C MET A 172 -1.98 -17.53 -6.30
N GLN A 173 -2.48 -18.77 -6.35
CA GLN A 173 -1.73 -19.96 -6.79
C GLN A 173 -1.87 -20.25 -8.30
N LEU A 174 -2.77 -19.56 -9.01
CA LEU A 174 -2.95 -19.68 -10.46
C LEU A 174 -2.55 -18.35 -11.10
N SER A 175 -1.24 -18.11 -11.16
CA SER A 175 -0.64 -17.03 -11.95
C SER A 175 -1.18 -17.07 -13.39
N GLY A 176 -1.80 -15.98 -13.86
CA GLY A 176 -2.13 -15.78 -15.28
C GLY A 176 -3.61 -15.74 -15.67
N ALA A 177 -4.56 -15.96 -14.76
CA ALA A 177 -5.97 -15.74 -15.08
C ALA A 177 -6.31 -14.23 -15.05
N ARG A 178 -6.21 -13.55 -16.21
CA ARG A 178 -6.73 -12.19 -16.38
C ARG A 178 -8.23 -12.17 -16.08
N HIS A 179 -8.75 -11.04 -15.58
CA HIS A 179 -10.19 -10.85 -15.48
C HIS A 179 -10.85 -11.18 -16.82
N GLY A 180 -11.90 -12.01 -16.78
CA GLY A 180 -12.68 -12.28 -17.98
C GLY A 180 -13.31 -10.99 -18.51
N PRO A 181 -13.44 -10.79 -19.84
CA PRO A 181 -13.97 -9.56 -20.44
C PRO A 181 -15.38 -9.19 -19.92
N LEU A 182 -16.18 -10.18 -19.53
CA LEU A 182 -17.50 -9.97 -18.93
C LEU A 182 -17.45 -9.27 -17.56
N PHE A 183 -16.41 -9.53 -16.77
CA PHE A 183 -16.22 -8.89 -15.48
C PHE A 183 -15.89 -7.40 -15.66
N LEU A 184 -14.97 -7.08 -16.59
CA LEU A 184 -14.59 -5.69 -16.90
C LEU A 184 -15.77 -4.90 -17.48
N ALA A 185 -16.55 -5.49 -18.39
CA ALA A 185 -17.76 -4.88 -18.91
C ALA A 185 -18.80 -4.60 -17.81
N THR A 186 -19.06 -5.58 -16.93
CA THR A 186 -19.98 -5.37 -15.80
C THR A 186 -19.46 -4.29 -14.86
N LEU A 187 -18.16 -4.29 -14.58
CA LEU A 187 -17.54 -3.28 -13.74
C LEU A 187 -17.69 -1.88 -14.35
N LEU A 188 -17.47 -1.73 -15.66
CA LEU A 188 -17.64 -0.44 -16.34
C LEU A 188 -19.08 0.07 -16.25
N ASP A 189 -20.08 -0.81 -16.44
CA ASP A 189 -21.50 -0.47 -16.25
C ASP A 189 -21.78 -0.01 -14.80
N LEU A 190 -21.21 -0.72 -13.82
CA LEU A 190 -21.34 -0.36 -12.40
C LEU A 190 -20.68 1.00 -12.11
N LEU A 191 -19.45 1.22 -12.57
CA LEU A 191 -18.71 2.48 -12.39
C LEU A 191 -19.44 3.65 -13.05
N SER A 192 -20.18 3.41 -14.14
CA SER A 192 -20.99 4.42 -14.84
C SER A 192 -22.17 4.90 -14.01
N SER A 193 -22.75 4.03 -13.18
CA SER A 193 -23.87 4.39 -12.29
C SER A 193 -23.46 5.18 -11.04
N LEU A 194 -22.17 5.21 -10.70
CA LEU A 194 -21.67 5.74 -9.44
C LEU A 194 -21.07 7.13 -9.61
N GLU A 195 -21.90 8.17 -9.66
CA GLU A 195 -21.48 9.57 -9.88
C GLU A 195 -20.53 10.14 -8.81
N ARG A 196 -20.50 9.53 -7.61
CA ARG A 196 -19.71 10.02 -6.46
C ARG A 196 -18.41 9.25 -6.21
N LEU A 197 -18.03 8.32 -7.08
CA LEU A 197 -16.77 7.59 -6.98
C LEU A 197 -15.57 8.56 -6.94
N GLU A 198 -14.78 8.43 -5.88
CA GLU A 198 -13.54 9.17 -5.65
C GLU A 198 -12.33 8.22 -5.56
N SER A 199 -12.54 6.94 -5.25
CA SER A 199 -11.49 5.95 -5.05
C SER A 199 -11.88 4.61 -5.68
N LEU A 200 -10.95 4.06 -6.48
CA LEU A 200 -11.07 2.74 -7.05
C LEU A 200 -9.77 1.97 -6.83
N HIS A 201 -9.90 0.83 -6.18
CA HIS A 201 -8.85 -0.16 -6.01
C HIS A 201 -9.32 -1.46 -6.65
N ILE A 202 -8.62 -1.89 -7.69
CA ILE A 202 -8.94 -3.09 -8.45
C ILE A 202 -7.68 -3.92 -8.68
N ARG A 203 -7.88 -5.18 -9.02
CA ARG A 203 -6.80 -6.08 -9.41
C ARG A 203 -6.20 -5.69 -10.76
N SER A 204 -7.01 -5.69 -11.84
CA SER A 204 -6.59 -5.28 -13.18
C SER A 204 -7.52 -4.22 -13.75
N ALA A 205 -6.96 -3.29 -14.52
CA ALA A 205 -7.69 -2.29 -15.29
C ALA A 205 -7.57 -2.57 -16.80
N ASP A 206 -8.43 -1.96 -17.61
CA ASP A 206 -8.24 -1.80 -19.04
C ASP A 206 -8.34 -0.31 -19.41
N ALA A 207 -8.10 0.03 -20.69
CA ALA A 207 -8.18 1.40 -21.16
C ALA A 207 -9.57 2.02 -20.92
N ALA A 208 -10.65 1.24 -21.07
CA ALA A 208 -12.01 1.73 -20.90
C ALA A 208 -12.31 2.16 -19.45
N ILE A 209 -11.85 1.38 -18.47
CA ILE A 209 -11.95 1.75 -17.05
C ILE A 209 -11.16 3.03 -16.77
N PHE A 210 -9.95 3.16 -17.31
CA PHE A 210 -9.12 4.35 -17.12
C PHE A 210 -9.72 5.59 -17.77
N ASP A 211 -10.23 5.49 -18.99
CA ASP A 211 -10.92 6.58 -19.69
C ASP A 211 -12.17 7.04 -18.91
N HIS A 212 -12.94 6.09 -18.38
CA HIS A 212 -14.12 6.39 -17.57
C HIS A 212 -13.77 7.12 -16.26
N ILE A 213 -12.68 6.72 -15.60
CA ILE A 213 -12.22 7.34 -14.35
C ILE A 213 -11.60 8.71 -14.62
N SER A 214 -10.81 8.83 -15.68
CA SER A 214 -10.10 10.05 -16.04
C SER A 214 -11.04 11.18 -16.48
N ALA A 215 -12.23 10.84 -16.95
CA ALA A 215 -13.31 11.82 -17.21
C ALA A 215 -13.86 12.50 -15.94
N ARG A 216 -13.47 12.06 -14.73
CA ARG A 216 -14.08 12.49 -13.46
C ARG A 216 -13.19 13.46 -12.69
N ALA A 217 -13.64 14.71 -12.59
CA ALA A 217 -12.90 15.76 -11.89
C ALA A 217 -12.75 15.55 -10.37
N SER A 218 -13.58 14.72 -9.73
CA SER A 218 -13.55 14.47 -8.29
C SER A 218 -12.72 13.24 -7.89
N PHE A 219 -12.10 12.56 -8.84
CA PHE A 219 -11.43 11.28 -8.59
C PHE A 219 -10.05 11.47 -7.95
N LYS A 220 -9.81 10.78 -6.82
CA LYS A 220 -8.68 11.02 -5.91
C LYS A 220 -7.71 9.86 -5.78
N SER A 221 -8.16 8.62 -5.93
CA SER A 221 -7.31 7.44 -5.64
C SER A 221 -7.52 6.33 -6.66
N PHE A 222 -6.46 6.01 -7.40
CA PHE A 222 -6.45 4.89 -8.35
C PHE A 222 -5.39 3.87 -7.93
N ILE A 223 -5.79 2.62 -7.69
CA ILE A 223 -4.88 1.54 -7.28
C ILE A 223 -5.15 0.30 -8.15
N VAL A 224 -4.12 -0.17 -8.84
CA VAL A 224 -4.12 -1.40 -9.65
C VAL A 224 -3.04 -2.34 -9.13
N ASN A 225 -3.43 -3.59 -8.83
CA ASN A 225 -2.64 -4.55 -8.05
C ASN A 225 -2.12 -5.76 -8.82
N GLU A 226 -2.26 -5.81 -10.14
CA GLU A 226 -1.67 -6.83 -11.01
C GLU A 226 -1.04 -6.15 -12.23
N PRO A 227 -0.10 -6.83 -12.91
CA PRO A 227 0.52 -6.31 -14.11
C PRO A 227 -0.53 -5.97 -15.17
N TRP A 228 -0.66 -4.67 -15.42
CA TRP A 228 -1.50 -4.15 -16.48
C TRP A 228 -0.69 -4.06 -17.77
N GLU A 229 -1.09 -4.80 -18.80
CA GLU A 229 -0.65 -4.53 -20.17
C GLU A 229 -1.50 -3.41 -20.76
N LEU A 230 -0.89 -2.24 -20.92
CA LEU A 230 -1.46 -1.18 -21.72
C LEU A 230 -1.22 -1.49 -23.21
N ASP A 231 -2.24 -2.00 -23.90
CA ASP A 231 -2.31 -1.96 -25.38
C ASP A 231 -2.60 -0.52 -25.86
N PHE A 232 -1.85 0.47 -25.39
CA PHE A 232 -1.97 1.86 -25.87
C PHE A 232 -1.37 1.97 -27.28
N MET A 233 -2.20 1.72 -28.28
CA MET A 233 -2.01 2.22 -29.64
C MET A 233 -3.02 3.33 -29.94
N ALA A 234 -3.02 4.47 -29.25
CA ALA A 234 -3.83 5.62 -29.68
C ALA A 234 -3.47 6.94 -29.00
N ASP A 235 -3.14 7.95 -29.82
CA ASP A 235 -3.16 9.41 -29.60
C ASP A 235 -2.86 9.96 -28.19
N HIS A 236 -1.63 10.46 -28.02
CA HIS A 236 -1.19 11.23 -26.85
C HIS A 236 -1.98 12.53 -26.60
N ASP A 237 -2.78 13.01 -27.57
CA ASP A 237 -3.42 14.33 -27.51
C ASP A 237 -4.79 14.36 -26.80
N SER A 238 -5.40 13.19 -26.55
CA SER A 238 -6.76 13.08 -25.98
C SER A 238 -6.84 12.46 -24.59
N VAL A 239 -5.71 12.27 -23.88
CA VAL A 239 -5.76 11.65 -22.56
C VAL A 239 -6.42 12.60 -21.53
N PRO A 240 -7.53 12.22 -20.87
CA PRO A 240 -8.24 13.09 -19.95
C PRO A 240 -7.41 13.39 -18.70
N ARG A 241 -7.47 14.64 -18.22
CA ARG A 241 -6.65 15.12 -17.10
C ARG A 241 -7.31 14.80 -15.76
N LEU A 242 -6.80 13.80 -15.07
CA LEU A 242 -7.05 13.56 -13.65
C LEU A 242 -6.45 14.73 -12.83
N THR A 243 -7.27 15.71 -12.47
CA THR A 243 -6.82 16.97 -11.85
C THR A 243 -6.89 16.99 -10.32
N ALA A 244 -7.61 16.05 -9.70
CA ALA A 244 -7.79 15.95 -8.25
C ALA A 244 -7.14 14.69 -7.65
N LEU A 245 -6.28 14.01 -8.42
CA LEU A 245 -5.67 12.76 -8.00
C LEU A 245 -4.68 13.01 -6.85
N GLU A 246 -4.87 12.30 -5.74
CA GLU A 246 -4.02 12.34 -4.55
C GLU A 246 -3.14 11.08 -4.44
N VAL A 247 -3.64 9.92 -4.89
CA VAL A 247 -2.95 8.63 -4.80
C VAL A 247 -3.00 7.91 -6.14
N LEU A 248 -1.82 7.56 -6.66
CA LEU A 248 -1.65 6.73 -7.84
C LEU A 248 -0.79 5.51 -7.49
N SER A 249 -1.37 4.32 -7.60
CA SER A 249 -0.64 3.05 -7.45
C SER A 249 -0.89 2.19 -8.68
N LEU A 250 0.16 1.85 -9.41
CA LEU A 250 0.09 1.09 -10.65
C LEU A 250 1.09 -0.06 -10.63
N TRP A 251 0.63 -1.23 -11.04
CA TRP A 251 1.49 -2.34 -11.43
C TRP A 251 1.32 -2.58 -12.93
N SER A 252 2.42 -2.57 -13.67
CA SER A 252 2.44 -2.73 -15.12
C SER A 252 3.40 -3.84 -15.54
N THR A 253 3.21 -4.45 -16.71
CA THR A 253 4.24 -5.33 -17.30
C THR A 253 5.42 -4.55 -17.88
N THR A 254 5.24 -3.26 -18.16
CA THR A 254 6.28 -2.40 -18.76
C THR A 254 6.41 -1.06 -18.05
N GLN A 255 7.63 -0.52 -18.03
CA GLN A 255 7.88 0.81 -17.47
C GLN A 255 7.29 1.94 -18.33
N ASP A 256 7.25 1.78 -19.66
CA ASP A 256 6.74 2.79 -20.59
C ASP A 256 5.23 3.05 -20.39
N ALA A 257 4.47 2.02 -20.03
CA ALA A 257 3.08 2.12 -19.66
C ALA A 257 2.87 3.01 -18.41
N CYS A 258 3.64 2.77 -17.34
CA CYS A 258 3.62 3.63 -16.16
C CYS A 258 4.04 5.07 -16.50
N THR A 259 5.08 5.24 -17.33
CA THR A 259 5.58 6.55 -17.77
C THR A 259 4.49 7.34 -18.50
N THR A 260 3.73 6.68 -19.37
CA THR A 260 2.64 7.30 -20.13
C THR A 260 1.49 7.74 -19.24
N ILE A 261 1.04 6.89 -18.30
CA ILE A 261 -0.03 7.25 -17.37
C ILE A 261 0.41 8.39 -16.45
N VAL A 262 1.62 8.29 -15.89
CA VAL A 262 2.15 9.35 -15.03
C VAL A 262 2.27 10.67 -15.80
N GLY A 263 2.72 10.64 -17.05
CA GLY A 263 2.80 11.82 -17.90
C GLY A 263 1.44 12.40 -18.31
N SER A 264 0.37 11.60 -18.32
CA SER A 264 -0.97 12.05 -18.70
C SER A 264 -1.80 12.63 -17.55
N VAL A 265 -1.44 12.33 -16.30
CA VAL A 265 -2.11 12.84 -15.11
C VAL A 265 -1.73 14.30 -14.86
N ALA A 266 -2.71 15.14 -14.51
CA ALA A 266 -2.45 16.52 -14.10
C ALA A 266 -2.18 16.56 -12.59
N HIS A 267 -0.90 16.64 -12.21
CA HIS A 267 -0.44 16.29 -10.86
C HIS A 267 -0.92 17.16 -9.68
N ARG A 268 -1.80 18.15 -9.87
CA ARG A 268 -2.16 19.16 -8.86
C ARG A 268 -2.76 18.54 -7.59
N GLY A 269 -1.92 18.24 -6.60
CA GLY A 269 -2.35 17.66 -5.33
C GLY A 269 -1.90 16.22 -5.08
N LEU A 270 -1.13 15.61 -5.99
CA LEU A 270 -0.63 14.25 -5.83
C LEU A 270 0.26 14.13 -4.58
N ARG A 271 -0.02 13.13 -3.75
CA ARG A 271 0.66 12.86 -2.47
C ARG A 271 1.46 11.57 -2.50
N GLU A 272 0.94 10.57 -3.19
CA GLU A 272 1.51 9.23 -3.23
C GLU A 272 1.59 8.71 -4.66
N ILE A 273 2.79 8.32 -5.07
CA ILE A 273 3.05 7.60 -6.31
C ILE A 273 3.69 6.26 -5.93
N ASN A 274 3.04 5.16 -6.30
CA ASN A 274 3.56 3.81 -6.15
C ASN A 274 3.55 3.12 -7.52
N LEU A 275 4.71 2.90 -8.12
CA LEU A 275 4.84 2.28 -9.43
C LEU A 275 5.61 0.98 -9.28
N ARG A 276 5.04 -0.09 -9.81
CA ARG A 276 5.67 -1.41 -9.90
C ARG A 276 5.63 -1.86 -11.34
N PHE A 277 6.72 -2.43 -11.83
CA PHE A 277 6.70 -2.99 -13.16
C PHE A 277 7.65 -4.17 -13.32
N GLU A 278 7.34 -5.06 -14.26
CA GLU A 278 8.14 -6.24 -14.60
C GLU A 278 8.83 -6.04 -15.95
N SER A 279 9.47 -4.88 -16.14
CA SER A 279 10.04 -4.52 -17.43
C SER A 279 11.32 -5.30 -17.68
N VAL A 280 11.49 -5.86 -18.88
CA VAL A 280 12.72 -6.55 -19.28
C VAL A 280 13.82 -5.50 -19.53
N PHE A 281 14.68 -5.28 -18.55
CA PHE A 281 15.85 -4.34 -18.56
C PHE A 281 15.51 -2.92 -19.02
N PRO A 282 14.83 -2.10 -18.21
CA PRO A 282 14.70 -0.70 -18.55
C PRO A 282 16.06 0.00 -18.51
N ASP A 283 16.44 0.62 -19.63
CA ASP A 283 17.67 1.40 -19.70
C ASP A 283 17.61 2.66 -18.81
N ALA A 284 18.76 3.28 -18.59
CA ALA A 284 18.85 4.49 -17.78
C ALA A 284 18.03 5.65 -18.38
N GLN A 285 17.82 5.66 -19.70
CA GLN A 285 17.04 6.69 -20.39
C GLN A 285 15.53 6.52 -20.17
N ALA A 286 15.02 5.28 -20.11
CA ALA A 286 13.65 4.97 -19.75
C ALA A 286 13.38 5.41 -18.31
N THR A 287 14.30 5.14 -17.38
CA THR A 287 14.19 5.61 -15.98
C THR A 287 14.21 7.13 -15.91
N HIS A 288 15.07 7.77 -16.70
CA HIS A 288 15.08 9.23 -16.81
C HIS A 288 13.76 9.81 -17.34
N ARG A 289 13.16 9.18 -18.36
CA ARG A 289 11.84 9.57 -18.88
C ARG A 289 10.75 9.42 -17.82
N LEU A 290 10.75 8.33 -17.07
CA LEU A 290 9.80 8.11 -15.98
C LEU A 290 9.92 9.19 -14.90
N TYR A 291 11.13 9.45 -14.39
CA TYR A 291 11.32 10.46 -13.34
C TYR A 291 11.00 11.87 -13.84
N SER A 292 11.26 12.14 -15.13
CA SER A 292 10.87 13.39 -15.78
C SER A 292 9.35 13.52 -15.95
N ALA A 293 8.62 12.40 -16.07
CA ALA A 293 7.16 12.40 -16.24
C ALA A 293 6.40 12.72 -14.94
N ILE A 294 7.01 12.52 -13.76
CA ILE A 294 6.45 12.80 -12.42
C ILE A 294 6.26 14.31 -12.14
N ASP A 295 6.52 15.14 -13.16
CA ASP A 295 6.22 16.55 -13.28
C ASP A 295 7.22 17.54 -12.66
N PRO A 296 7.96 18.26 -13.51
CA PRO A 296 8.74 19.45 -13.18
C PRO A 296 7.93 20.77 -13.12
N ASN A 297 6.58 20.80 -13.14
CA ASN A 297 5.79 22.05 -13.20
C ASN A 297 4.58 22.23 -12.24
N GLY A 298 4.23 21.29 -11.34
CA GLY A 298 2.98 21.42 -10.57
C GLY A 298 2.91 20.91 -9.12
N SER A 299 3.72 19.93 -8.71
CA SER A 299 3.39 19.10 -7.51
C SER A 299 4.51 18.89 -6.49
N TYR A 300 5.57 19.70 -6.58
CA TYR A 300 6.77 19.60 -5.72
C TYR A 300 6.47 19.69 -4.22
N HIS A 301 5.34 20.28 -3.85
CA HIS A 301 4.99 20.57 -2.47
C HIS A 301 3.97 19.61 -1.86
N THR A 302 3.28 18.80 -2.66
CA THR A 302 2.24 17.89 -2.13
C THR A 302 2.72 16.45 -2.04
N LEU A 303 3.71 16.06 -2.85
CA LEU A 303 4.22 14.70 -2.88
C LEU A 303 4.98 14.37 -1.58
N THR A 304 4.51 13.33 -0.89
CA THR A 304 5.08 12.83 0.38
C THR A 304 5.65 11.43 0.25
N THR A 305 5.12 10.64 -0.68
CA THR A 305 5.50 9.23 -0.89
C THR A 305 5.81 8.99 -2.36
N LEU A 306 7.00 8.45 -2.62
CA LEU A 306 7.45 8.03 -3.94
C LEU A 306 8.05 6.63 -3.84
N HIS A 307 7.34 5.64 -4.37
CA HIS A 307 7.79 4.26 -4.49
C HIS A 307 7.84 3.89 -5.97
N ILE A 308 9.00 3.49 -6.47
CA ILE A 308 9.21 3.00 -7.83
C ILE A 308 10.08 1.74 -7.73
N GLU A 309 9.53 0.62 -8.15
CA GLU A 309 10.16 -0.69 -8.02
C GLU A 309 10.05 -1.48 -9.32
N ASP A 310 11.16 -2.07 -9.73
CA ASP A 310 11.23 -3.01 -10.85
C ASP A 310 11.29 -4.46 -10.31
N GLU A 311 10.23 -5.23 -10.52
CA GLU A 311 10.06 -6.59 -10.01
C GLU A 311 10.54 -7.68 -11.00
N ALA A 312 11.18 -7.31 -12.13
CA ALA A 312 11.58 -8.26 -13.18
C ALA A 312 12.56 -9.38 -12.75
N ILE A 313 13.09 -9.34 -11.52
CA ILE A 313 13.92 -10.39 -10.94
C ILE A 313 13.07 -11.56 -10.41
N ASN A 314 11.86 -11.29 -9.93
CA ASN A 314 10.95 -12.33 -9.42
C ASN A 314 10.45 -13.27 -10.55
N SER A 315 10.56 -12.84 -11.81
CA SER A 315 10.10 -13.59 -12.99
C SER A 315 11.19 -14.46 -13.65
N GLY A 316 12.41 -14.51 -13.10
CA GLY A 316 13.50 -15.36 -13.62
C GLY A 316 14.09 -14.86 -14.95
N ALA A 317 14.05 -13.53 -15.19
CA ALA A 317 14.58 -12.92 -16.40
C ALA A 317 16.09 -13.20 -16.62
N GLN A 318 16.48 -13.38 -17.89
CA GLN A 318 17.85 -13.71 -18.32
C GLN A 318 18.84 -12.57 -18.10
N ILE A 319 20.13 -12.87 -17.97
CA ILE A 319 21.13 -11.84 -17.72
C ILE A 319 21.37 -10.95 -18.96
N PRO A 320 21.23 -9.59 -18.94
CA PRO A 320 21.61 -8.82 -20.11
C PRO A 320 23.13 -8.94 -20.29
N PRO A 321 23.62 -8.94 -21.54
CA PRO A 321 25.01 -9.24 -21.82
C PRO A 321 25.97 -8.20 -21.22
N ASP A 322 27.18 -8.64 -20.85
CA ASP A 322 28.19 -7.88 -20.08
C ASP A 322 28.58 -6.52 -20.71
N ASP A 323 28.42 -6.39 -22.03
CA ASP A 323 28.77 -5.19 -22.80
C ASP A 323 27.76 -4.04 -22.71
N GLU A 324 26.54 -4.28 -22.20
CA GLU A 324 25.48 -3.27 -22.13
C GLU A 324 25.20 -2.77 -20.68
N PHE A 325 25.89 -3.29 -19.66
CA PHE A 325 25.63 -2.96 -18.24
C PHE A 325 25.62 -1.47 -17.92
N ASP A 326 26.55 -0.70 -18.51
CA ASP A 326 26.64 0.75 -18.28
C ASP A 326 25.43 1.54 -18.78
N SER A 327 24.68 0.99 -19.74
CA SER A 327 23.49 1.63 -20.31
C SER A 327 22.27 1.59 -19.38
N TYR A 328 22.25 0.64 -18.44
CA TYR A 328 21.13 0.43 -17.52
C TYR A 328 21.31 1.11 -16.15
N ILE A 329 22.54 1.51 -15.81
CA ILE A 329 22.84 2.16 -14.52
C ILE A 329 22.23 3.56 -14.49
N VAL A 330 21.42 3.83 -13.48
CA VAL A 330 20.81 5.15 -13.29
C VAL A 330 21.85 6.10 -12.73
N ARG A 331 22.33 7.03 -13.55
CA ARG A 331 23.29 8.04 -13.12
C ARG A 331 22.67 9.06 -12.18
N GLY A 332 23.53 9.67 -11.37
CA GLY A 332 23.16 10.67 -10.40
C GLY A 332 22.36 11.85 -10.94
N GLU A 333 22.61 12.28 -12.19
CA GLU A 333 21.87 13.38 -12.82
C GLU A 333 20.37 13.08 -12.92
N THR A 334 19.98 11.83 -13.16
CA THR A 334 18.57 11.42 -13.25
C THR A 334 17.85 11.59 -11.91
N LEU A 335 18.53 11.36 -10.78
CA LEU A 335 17.96 11.60 -9.45
C LEU A 335 17.83 13.08 -9.10
N THR A 336 18.65 13.97 -9.70
CA THR A 336 18.60 15.39 -9.35
C THR A 336 17.27 16.05 -9.71
N ILE A 337 16.52 15.49 -10.67
CA ILE A 337 15.16 15.93 -11.01
C ILE A 337 14.23 15.78 -9.80
N LEU A 338 14.44 14.74 -9.00
CA LEU A 338 13.63 14.44 -7.81
C LEU A 338 13.98 15.31 -6.61
N PHE A 339 15.05 16.11 -6.65
CA PHE A 339 15.45 16.99 -5.54
C PHE A 339 14.50 18.19 -5.36
N LEU A 340 13.62 18.44 -6.33
CA LEU A 340 12.58 19.47 -6.23
C LEU A 340 11.47 19.08 -5.23
N PHE A 341 11.26 17.79 -4.99
CA PHE A 341 10.25 17.26 -4.08
C PHE A 341 10.73 17.29 -2.63
N THR A 342 10.73 18.48 -2.02
CA THR A 342 11.29 18.72 -0.67
C THR A 342 10.41 18.23 0.49
N ASN A 343 9.16 17.87 0.21
CA ASN A 343 8.21 17.35 1.20
C ASN A 343 8.16 15.82 1.26
N LEU A 344 9.04 15.14 0.52
CA LEU A 344 9.14 13.69 0.57
C LEU A 344 9.50 13.20 1.98
N THR A 345 8.73 12.20 2.43
CA THR A 345 8.86 11.51 3.71
C THR A 345 9.21 10.04 3.51
N HIS A 346 8.69 9.42 2.45
CA HIS A 346 8.92 8.02 2.12
C HIS A 346 9.41 7.95 0.66
N ILE A 347 10.65 7.51 0.49
CA ILE A 347 11.29 7.36 -0.82
C ILE A 347 11.76 5.92 -0.93
N ASN A 348 11.23 5.20 -1.92
CA ASN A 348 11.72 3.90 -2.31
C ASN A 348 11.97 3.87 -3.82
N LEU A 349 13.23 3.81 -4.23
CA LEU A 349 13.61 3.69 -5.64
C LEU A 349 14.48 2.45 -5.79
N GLU A 350 13.97 1.47 -6.52
CA GLU A 350 14.62 0.19 -6.76
C GLU A 350 14.72 -0.07 -8.27
N PRO A 351 15.56 0.69 -9.02
CA PRO A 351 15.83 0.37 -10.42
C PRO A 351 16.62 -0.94 -10.52
N PHE A 352 16.40 -1.67 -11.60
CA PHE A 352 16.97 -2.99 -11.83
C PHE A 352 18.50 -3.07 -11.59
N HIS A 353 19.25 -2.15 -12.20
CA HIS A 353 20.72 -2.10 -12.12
C HIS A 353 21.27 -1.10 -11.09
N GLY A 354 20.41 -0.48 -10.30
CA GLY A 354 20.83 0.46 -9.26
C GLY A 354 21.28 1.83 -9.75
N PHE A 355 22.00 2.51 -8.86
CA PHE A 355 22.43 3.89 -9.03
C PHE A 355 23.95 4.03 -9.00
N ASP A 356 24.49 4.93 -9.82
CA ASP A 356 25.85 5.45 -9.65
C ASP A 356 25.82 6.71 -8.78
N LEU A 357 26.07 6.53 -7.47
CA LEU A 357 26.03 7.58 -6.46
C LEU A 357 27.41 7.82 -5.86
N ASP A 358 27.81 9.08 -5.74
CA ASP A 358 28.96 9.51 -4.95
C ASP A 358 28.56 10.33 -3.70
N ASP A 359 29.52 10.54 -2.81
CA ASP A 359 29.30 11.27 -1.55
C ASP A 359 28.78 12.70 -1.77
N ALA A 360 29.19 13.38 -2.85
CA ALA A 360 28.78 14.74 -3.15
C ALA A 360 27.30 14.80 -3.54
N LEU A 361 26.84 13.84 -4.35
CA LEU A 361 25.45 13.70 -4.71
C LEU A 361 24.59 13.29 -3.51
N VAL A 362 25.06 12.33 -2.70
CA VAL A 362 24.36 11.89 -1.49
C VAL A 362 24.20 13.05 -0.49
N ALA A 363 25.19 13.93 -0.35
CA ALA A 363 25.08 15.12 0.49
C ALA A 363 24.03 16.11 -0.04
N ARG A 364 23.99 16.37 -1.36
CA ARG A 364 22.95 17.20 -1.99
C ARG A 364 21.56 16.61 -1.78
N MET A 365 21.43 15.31 -1.99
CA MET A 365 20.21 14.55 -1.78
C MET A 365 19.69 14.69 -0.35
N ALA A 366 20.55 14.46 0.64
CA ALA A 366 20.21 14.59 2.06
C ALA A 366 19.76 16.02 2.43
N CYS A 367 20.34 17.04 1.78
CA CYS A 367 19.92 18.43 1.97
C CYS A 367 18.52 18.70 1.38
N SER A 368 18.24 18.17 0.18
CA SER A 368 16.95 18.32 -0.48
C SER A 368 15.82 17.57 0.23
N TRP A 369 16.11 16.39 0.77
CA TRP A 369 15.13 15.52 1.45
C TRP A 369 15.34 15.53 2.97
N SER A 370 15.34 16.72 3.57
CA SER A 370 15.54 16.89 5.02
C SER A 370 14.40 16.32 5.88
N ARG A 371 13.21 16.10 5.29
CA ARG A 371 12.01 15.57 5.95
C ARG A 371 11.86 14.05 5.84
N VAL A 372 12.78 13.37 5.16
CA VAL A 372 12.66 11.94 4.89
C VAL A 372 12.69 11.12 6.18
N GLU A 373 11.73 10.20 6.30
CA GLU A 373 11.62 9.19 7.35
C GLU A 373 12.10 7.83 6.83
N GLU A 374 11.80 7.51 5.57
CA GLU A 374 12.28 6.29 4.91
C GLU A 374 12.99 6.64 3.62
N LEU A 375 14.28 6.32 3.54
CA LEU A 375 15.08 6.46 2.33
C LEU A 375 15.61 5.10 1.91
N LYS A 376 15.05 4.55 0.84
CA LYS A 376 15.42 3.27 0.26
C LYS A 376 15.87 3.49 -1.18
N LEU A 377 17.17 3.34 -1.40
CA LEU A 377 17.80 3.35 -2.72
C LEU A 377 18.46 1.99 -2.88
N ALA A 378 17.76 1.10 -3.56
CA ALA A 378 18.15 -0.29 -3.71
C ALA A 378 18.44 -0.63 -5.17
N PHE A 379 19.02 -1.80 -5.36
CA PHE A 379 19.03 -2.49 -6.62
C PHE A 379 18.80 -3.96 -6.33
N SER A 380 18.27 -4.68 -7.32
CA SER A 380 18.10 -6.11 -7.15
C SER A 380 19.45 -6.81 -7.32
N MET A 381 19.82 -7.62 -6.33
CA MET A 381 21.16 -8.18 -6.17
C MET A 381 21.34 -9.57 -6.80
N ASP A 382 20.39 -10.05 -7.60
CA ASP A 382 20.46 -11.41 -8.16
C ASP A 382 21.57 -11.64 -9.20
N TRP A 383 22.37 -10.62 -9.48
CA TRP A 383 23.40 -10.57 -10.52
C TRP A 383 24.80 -11.01 -10.06
N HIS A 384 24.92 -11.63 -8.89
CA HIS A 384 26.21 -11.88 -8.24
C HIS A 384 26.54 -13.37 -8.05
N ILE A 385 26.58 -14.13 -9.14
CA ILE A 385 27.16 -15.48 -9.12
C ILE A 385 28.65 -15.49 -9.49
N ASP A 386 29.20 -14.48 -10.20
CA ASP A 386 30.61 -14.53 -10.67
C ASP A 386 31.45 -13.24 -10.46
N GLY A 387 31.51 -12.74 -9.21
CA GLY A 387 32.76 -12.13 -8.70
C GLY A 387 33.08 -10.65 -8.97
N GLU A 388 32.38 -9.92 -9.84
CA GLU A 388 32.65 -8.48 -10.06
C GLU A 388 31.51 -7.59 -9.57
N VAL A 389 31.48 -7.33 -8.26
CA VAL A 389 30.62 -6.26 -7.71
C VAL A 389 31.29 -4.93 -8.04
N ARG A 390 30.61 -4.05 -8.79
CA ARG A 390 31.13 -2.69 -9.04
C ARG A 390 31.38 -1.98 -7.71
N PRO A 391 32.52 -1.28 -7.59
CA PRO A 391 32.86 -0.57 -6.38
C PRO A 391 31.87 0.57 -6.16
N ALA A 392 31.26 0.60 -4.97
CA ALA A 392 30.44 1.73 -4.57
C ALA A 392 31.29 3.01 -4.49
N ARG A 393 30.82 4.10 -5.07
CA ARG A 393 31.47 5.42 -4.96
C ARG A 393 30.98 6.22 -3.76
N THR A 394 29.80 5.88 -3.24
CA THR A 394 29.31 6.38 -1.96
C THR A 394 30.07 5.69 -0.84
N THR A 395 30.53 6.44 0.13
CA THR A 395 31.29 5.95 1.29
C THR A 395 30.57 6.28 2.60
N LEU A 396 31.20 5.95 3.73
CA LEU A 396 30.75 6.41 5.05
C LEU A 396 30.64 7.94 5.18
N VAL A 397 31.30 8.72 4.31
CA VAL A 397 31.12 10.19 4.25
C VAL A 397 29.71 10.54 3.80
N GLY A 398 29.18 9.89 2.77
CA GLY A 398 27.80 10.05 2.32
C GLY A 398 26.79 9.64 3.41
N ILE A 399 27.05 8.53 4.11
CA ILE A 399 26.22 8.08 5.24
C ILE A 399 26.17 9.14 6.35
N HIS A 400 27.32 9.75 6.68
CA HIS A 400 27.36 10.86 7.64
C HIS A 400 26.61 12.09 7.14
N ALA A 401 26.69 12.42 5.85
CA ALA A 401 25.92 13.53 5.28
C ALA A 401 24.41 13.32 5.41
N ILE A 402 23.91 12.09 5.19
CA ILE A 402 22.51 11.72 5.45
C ILE A 402 22.15 11.95 6.92
N ALA A 403 22.97 11.45 7.85
CA ALA A 403 22.74 11.64 9.28
C ALA A 403 22.72 13.12 9.70
N LYS A 404 23.51 13.97 9.03
CA LYS A 404 23.61 15.39 9.32
C LYS A 404 22.38 16.18 8.86
N HIS A 405 21.77 15.81 7.73
CA HIS A 405 20.74 16.61 7.07
C HIS A 405 19.32 16.03 7.16
N SER A 406 19.17 14.71 7.23
CA SER A 406 17.86 14.01 7.23
C SER A 406 17.41 13.62 8.63
N LEU A 407 17.04 14.61 9.47
CA LEU A 407 16.84 14.47 10.92
C LEU A 407 15.71 13.51 11.36
N ASN A 408 14.76 13.20 10.49
CA ASN A 408 13.62 12.34 10.81
C ASN A 408 13.79 10.89 10.34
N LEU A 409 14.97 10.54 9.80
CA LEU A 409 15.23 9.23 9.22
C LEU A 409 15.00 8.10 10.24
N ARG A 410 14.20 7.11 9.85
CA ARG A 410 13.89 5.88 10.59
C ARG A 410 14.46 4.65 9.89
N THR A 411 14.38 4.64 8.57
CA THR A 411 14.79 3.51 7.73
C THR A 411 15.72 4.00 6.62
N LEU A 412 16.91 3.40 6.54
CA LEU A 412 17.88 3.65 5.47
C LEU A 412 18.18 2.33 4.75
N LYS A 413 18.07 2.29 3.42
CA LYS A 413 18.53 1.18 2.57
C LYS A 413 19.42 1.78 1.49
N LEU A 414 20.72 1.47 1.53
CA LEU A 414 21.72 2.02 0.60
C LEU A 414 22.92 1.08 0.48
N TYR A 415 23.46 0.94 -0.73
CA TYR A 415 24.73 0.26 -0.99
C TYR A 415 25.88 1.26 -1.02
N PHE A 416 26.95 1.00 -0.28
CA PHE A 416 28.08 1.93 -0.10
C PHE A 416 29.39 1.22 0.23
N ASP A 417 30.51 1.92 0.11
CA ASP A 417 31.83 1.45 0.47
C ASP A 417 32.15 1.76 1.95
N ALA A 418 32.27 0.71 2.76
CA ALA A 418 32.64 0.77 4.17
C ALA A 418 34.07 0.26 4.43
N THR A 419 34.92 0.16 3.40
CA THR A 419 36.31 -0.31 3.53
C THR A 419 37.21 0.70 4.24
N THR A 420 36.90 1.99 4.11
CA THR A 420 37.68 3.10 4.70
C THR A 420 36.85 3.89 5.70
N ILE A 421 37.38 4.08 6.91
CA ILE A 421 36.73 4.90 7.94
C ILE A 421 37.16 6.37 7.77
N PRO A 422 36.22 7.31 7.55
CA PRO A 422 36.55 8.71 7.34
C PRO A 422 36.91 9.41 8.65
N VAL A 423 37.82 10.38 8.57
CA VAL A 423 38.10 11.31 9.67
C VAL A 423 37.10 12.45 9.60
N ILE A 424 36.16 12.49 10.54
CA ILE A 424 35.10 13.50 10.59
C ILE A 424 35.32 14.41 11.80
N GLU A 425 35.64 15.68 11.55
CA GLU A 425 35.92 16.67 12.61
C GLU A 425 34.73 16.89 13.57
N ARG A 426 33.52 16.87 13.03
CA ARG A 426 32.27 17.04 13.79
C ARG A 426 31.28 15.96 13.41
N MET A 427 31.23 14.91 14.22
CA MET A 427 30.30 13.81 14.04
C MET A 427 28.85 14.31 14.19
N ALA A 428 28.01 14.01 13.23
CA ALA A 428 26.57 14.23 13.34
C ALA A 428 26.00 13.09 14.19
N ILE A 429 25.07 13.40 15.09
CA ILE A 429 24.42 12.41 15.94
C ILE A 429 22.95 12.40 15.58
N GLN A 430 22.48 11.27 15.06
CA GLN A 430 21.11 11.05 14.62
C GLN A 430 20.49 9.90 15.40
N THR A 431 19.49 10.19 16.23
CA THR A 431 18.93 9.21 17.17
C THR A 431 17.70 8.47 16.65
N ASN A 432 17.20 8.80 15.46
CA ASN A 432 15.94 8.27 14.94
C ASN A 432 16.07 6.95 14.15
N PRO A 433 17.14 6.70 13.37
CA PRO A 433 17.23 5.48 12.56
C PRO A 433 17.17 4.22 13.42
N ARG A 434 16.25 3.33 13.05
CA ARG A 434 16.07 2.02 13.69
C ARG A 434 16.48 0.88 12.77
N HIS A 435 16.23 1.02 11.48
CA HIS A 435 16.51 0.01 10.47
C HIS A 435 17.52 0.55 9.47
N PHE A 436 18.63 -0.17 9.31
CA PHE A 436 19.62 0.14 8.28
C PHE A 436 19.96 -1.11 7.48
N TYR A 437 19.56 -1.12 6.22
CA TYR A 437 19.83 -2.17 5.24
C TYR A 437 21.09 -1.81 4.45
N VAL A 438 22.11 -2.66 4.58
CA VAL A 438 23.47 -2.42 4.05
C VAL A 438 23.82 -3.35 2.89
N PHE A 439 22.98 -4.33 2.58
CA PHE A 439 23.24 -5.32 1.51
C PHE A 439 24.62 -6.00 1.67
N CYS A 440 25.22 -6.43 0.56
CA CYS A 440 26.62 -6.87 0.48
C CYS A 440 27.63 -5.71 0.35
N SER A 441 27.39 -4.56 0.99
CA SER A 441 28.32 -3.41 0.98
C SER A 441 29.76 -3.84 1.33
N PRO A 442 30.79 -3.46 0.57
CA PRO A 442 32.16 -3.89 0.87
C PRO A 442 32.63 -3.32 2.20
N ILE A 443 33.26 -4.17 3.01
CA ILE A 443 33.68 -3.85 4.38
C ILE A 443 34.95 -4.62 4.76
N THR A 444 35.92 -3.88 5.31
CA THR A 444 37.21 -4.45 5.74
C THR A 444 37.29 -4.63 7.25
N SER A 445 36.80 -3.66 8.03
CA SER A 445 36.90 -3.69 9.50
C SER A 445 35.52 -3.60 10.17
N PRO A 446 34.90 -4.74 10.51
CA PRO A 446 33.60 -4.75 11.20
C PRO A 446 33.59 -3.92 12.49
N THR A 447 34.65 -3.99 13.29
CA THR A 447 34.71 -3.29 14.58
C THR A 447 34.74 -1.78 14.39
N ALA A 448 35.58 -1.27 13.46
CA ALA A 448 35.71 0.17 13.24
C ALA A 448 34.45 0.76 12.58
N VAL A 449 33.81 0.02 11.66
CA VAL A 449 32.52 0.42 11.09
C VAL A 449 31.42 0.41 12.16
N ALA A 450 31.38 -0.60 13.03
CA ALA A 450 30.41 -0.66 14.13
C ALA A 450 30.55 0.54 15.08
N GLU A 451 31.78 0.95 15.40
CA GLU A 451 32.06 2.14 16.21
C GLU A 451 31.63 3.43 15.50
N PHE A 452 31.95 3.57 14.22
CA PHE A 452 31.51 4.71 13.41
C PHE A 452 29.98 4.83 13.39
N LEU A 453 29.27 3.76 13.03
CA LEU A 453 27.80 3.73 12.99
C LEU A 453 27.19 3.94 14.37
N SER A 454 27.82 3.40 15.42
CA SER A 454 27.44 3.61 16.81
C SER A 454 27.52 5.05 17.29
N ASN A 455 28.44 5.84 16.72
CA ASN A 455 28.63 7.25 17.02
C ASN A 455 27.66 8.13 16.23
N VAL A 456 27.40 7.76 14.97
CA VAL A 456 26.46 8.49 14.09
C VAL A 456 25.00 8.18 14.45
N PHE A 457 24.67 6.90 14.66
CA PHE A 457 23.32 6.38 14.91
C PHE A 457 23.24 5.62 16.24
N PRO A 458 23.27 6.31 17.39
CA PRO A 458 23.37 5.67 18.70
C PRO A 458 22.16 4.81 19.11
N ARG A 459 21.02 4.92 18.41
CA ARG A 459 19.79 4.13 18.66
C ARG A 459 19.48 3.12 17.55
N LEU A 460 20.44 2.86 16.66
CA LEU A 460 20.28 1.87 15.61
C LEU A 460 19.97 0.50 16.23
N SER A 461 18.78 -0.04 15.91
CA SER A 461 18.25 -1.25 16.54
C SER A 461 18.45 -2.48 15.68
N PHE A 462 18.36 -2.32 14.36
CA PHE A 462 18.42 -3.40 13.39
C PHE A 462 19.32 -3.02 12.22
N LEU A 463 20.29 -3.88 11.95
CA LEU A 463 21.19 -3.78 10.81
C LEU A 463 20.96 -5.00 9.93
N HIS A 464 20.42 -4.80 8.74
CA HIS A 464 19.99 -5.89 7.85
C HIS A 464 21.00 -6.04 6.70
N PRO A 465 21.80 -7.12 6.67
CA PRO A 465 22.80 -7.32 5.63
C PRO A 465 22.24 -8.02 4.38
N SER A 466 20.99 -8.47 4.37
CA SER A 466 20.29 -8.95 3.17
C SER A 466 19.35 -7.88 2.60
N CYS A 467 19.17 -7.90 1.28
CA CYS A 467 17.91 -7.52 0.68
C CYS A 467 17.00 -8.76 0.68
N CYS A 468 15.70 -8.57 0.80
CA CYS A 468 14.64 -9.58 0.83
C CYS A 468 14.70 -10.59 1.99
N ASP A 469 13.58 -10.74 2.70
CA ASP A 469 13.37 -11.71 3.78
C ASP A 469 13.29 -13.17 3.28
N ASP A 470 13.41 -13.42 1.97
CA ASP A 470 13.05 -14.70 1.34
C ASP A 470 14.22 -15.57 0.81
N PHE A 471 15.48 -15.14 0.90
CA PHE A 471 16.61 -15.88 0.30
C PHE A 471 17.68 -16.34 1.31
N ASP A 472 17.27 -17.05 2.36
CA ASP A 472 18.16 -17.58 3.40
C ASP A 472 19.10 -18.73 2.96
N ASN A 473 18.96 -19.25 1.73
CA ASN A 473 19.64 -20.47 1.28
C ASN A 473 20.89 -20.28 0.39
N ARG A 474 21.34 -19.05 0.10
CA ARG A 474 22.55 -18.82 -0.73
C ARG A 474 23.84 -18.76 0.11
N PRO A 475 24.99 -19.24 -0.40
CA PRO A 475 26.27 -19.19 0.32
C PRO A 475 26.66 -17.74 0.64
N GLN A 476 26.73 -17.41 1.94
CA GLN A 476 27.02 -16.07 2.42
C GLN A 476 28.47 -15.66 2.08
N GLY A 477 28.62 -14.63 1.24
CA GLY A 477 29.90 -13.99 0.91
C GLY A 477 30.63 -13.40 2.13
N SER A 478 31.92 -13.08 1.99
CA SER A 478 32.75 -12.55 3.08
C SER A 478 32.21 -11.23 3.67
N ALA A 479 31.69 -10.33 2.83
CA ALA A 479 31.06 -9.08 3.25
C ALA A 479 29.82 -9.32 4.14
N MET A 480 28.98 -10.30 3.80
CA MET A 480 27.79 -10.66 4.59
C MET A 480 28.17 -11.09 6.01
N ARG A 481 29.24 -11.88 6.16
CA ARG A 481 29.75 -12.30 7.48
C ARG A 481 30.28 -11.13 8.29
N HIS A 482 30.96 -10.20 7.63
CA HIS A 482 31.45 -8.98 8.27
C HIS A 482 30.29 -8.10 8.77
N TRP A 483 29.22 -7.92 8.00
CA TRP A 483 28.05 -7.15 8.44
C TRP A 483 27.25 -7.82 9.56
N LYS A 484 27.09 -9.15 9.54
CA LYS A 484 26.51 -9.89 10.69
C LYS A 484 27.32 -9.68 11.97
N ARG A 485 28.64 -9.50 11.86
CA ARG A 485 29.49 -9.16 13.01
C ARG A 485 29.25 -7.71 13.48
N VAL A 486 29.06 -6.75 12.57
CA VAL A 486 28.67 -5.38 12.92
C VAL A 486 27.34 -5.35 13.66
N GLU A 487 26.32 -6.04 13.13
CA GLU A 487 25.00 -6.16 13.74
C GLU A 487 25.10 -6.69 15.19
N LYS A 488 25.86 -7.76 15.39
CA LYS A 488 26.10 -8.31 16.73
C LYS A 488 26.75 -7.30 17.68
N ILE A 489 27.79 -6.58 17.24
CA ILE A 489 28.48 -5.58 18.08
C ILE A 489 27.52 -4.47 18.51
N ILE A 490 26.67 -3.99 17.60
CA ILE A 490 25.68 -2.94 17.89
C ILE A 490 24.58 -3.48 18.82
N GLY A 491 24.07 -4.69 18.58
CA GLY A 491 23.04 -5.32 19.41
C GLY A 491 23.50 -5.62 20.85
N ASP A 492 24.73 -6.09 21.02
CA ASP A 492 25.31 -6.35 22.36
C ASP A 492 25.45 -5.05 23.17
N ARG A 493 25.77 -3.93 22.50
CA ARG A 493 25.82 -2.60 23.14
C ARG A 493 24.44 -2.14 23.61
N ASP A 494 23.41 -2.29 22.79
CA ASP A 494 22.05 -1.85 23.13
C ASP A 494 21.48 -2.64 24.34
N LYS A 495 21.76 -3.95 24.41
CA LYS A 495 21.45 -4.77 25.59
C LYS A 495 22.14 -4.25 26.85
N LEU A 496 23.45 -3.99 26.79
CA LEU A 496 24.21 -3.46 27.94
C LEU A 496 23.68 -2.09 28.42
N VAL A 497 23.23 -1.23 27.50
CA VAL A 497 22.64 0.07 27.85
C VAL A 497 21.26 -0.11 28.50
N LYS A 498 20.41 -0.99 27.97
CA LYS A 498 19.09 -1.31 28.53
C LYS A 498 19.19 -1.96 29.90
N ASP A 499 20.12 -2.89 30.11
CA ASP A 499 20.35 -3.55 31.40
C ASP A 499 20.80 -2.56 32.47
N ARG A 500 21.62 -1.57 32.11
CA ARG A 500 22.06 -0.50 33.04
C ARG A 500 20.95 0.50 33.38
N LEU A 501 20.03 0.76 32.45
CA LEU A 501 18.89 1.66 32.66
C LEU A 501 17.71 0.99 33.38
N GLY A 502 17.56 -0.34 33.26
CA GLY A 502 16.54 -1.11 34.00
C GLY A 502 16.97 -1.50 35.42
N ALA A 503 18.25 -1.36 35.76
CA ALA A 503 18.80 -1.59 37.10
C ALA A 503 18.87 -0.31 37.97
N ALA A 504 18.45 0.83 37.44
CA ALA A 504 18.34 2.13 38.11
C ALA A 504 16.86 2.54 38.22
#